data_AF-A0A836RGW4-F1
#
_entry.id   AF-A0A836RGW4-F1
#
_cell.length_a   1.000
_cell.length_b   1.000
_cell.length_c   1.000
_cell.angle_alpha   90.00
_cell.angle_beta   90.00
_cell.angle_gamma   90.00
#
_symmetry.space_group_name_H-M   'P 1'
#
loop_
_entity.id
_entity.type
_entity.pdbx_description
1 polymer ?
#
loop_
_entity_poly.entity_id
_entity_poly.type
_entity_poly.pdbx_seq_one_letter_code
_entity_poly.pdbx_strand_id
1 'polypeptide(L)' 'PCLYYYEWNPKTLNFTRHLIHRGEAGAGLQVRVGDLNGDGRLDIAVAGKSGTYILFNEGR' A
#
# COMPACT_ATOMS: atom_id res chain seq x y z
N PRO A 1 12.21 4.99 -0.42
CA PRO A 1 11.38 4.25 0.55
C PRO A 1 10.83 2.98 -0.10
N CYS A 2 10.25 2.04 0.67
CA CYS A 2 9.48 0.94 0.10
C CYS A 2 8.16 0.82 0.86
N LEU A 3 7.07 0.59 0.12
CA LEU A 3 5.77 0.26 0.67
C LEU A 3 5.49 -1.22 0.41
N TYR A 4 5.08 -1.94 1.45
CA TYR A 4 4.80 -3.37 1.40
C TYR A 4 3.42 -3.64 2.01
N TYR A 5 2.76 -4.69 1.53
CA TYR A 5 1.72 -5.37 2.31
C TYR A 5 2.23 -6.73 2.76
N TYR A 6 1.62 -7.25 3.82
CA TYR A 6 1.93 -8.56 4.36
C TYR A 6 0.67 -9.40 4.41
N GLU A 7 0.75 -10.61 3.88
CA GLU A 7 -0.29 -11.61 3.99
C GLU A 7 0.07 -12.57 5.13
N TRP A 8 -0.83 -12.75 6.08
CA TRP A 8 -0.65 -13.65 7.23
C TRP A 8 -1.19 -15.04 6.91
N ASN A 9 -0.36 -16.07 7.06
CA ASN A 9 -0.78 -17.46 7.02
C ASN A 9 -0.84 -18.05 8.44
N PRO A 10 -2.04 -18.23 9.03
CA PRO A 10 -2.18 -18.76 10.39
C PRO A 10 -1.81 -20.24 10.52
N LYS A 11 -1.77 -21.01 9.42
CA LYS A 11 -1.44 -22.44 9.47
C LYS A 11 0.05 -22.67 9.60
N THR A 12 0.85 -21.82 8.96
CA THR A 12 2.31 -21.92 8.98
C THR A 12 2.97 -20.90 9.90
N LEU A 13 2.17 -20.02 10.53
CA LEU A 13 2.61 -18.93 11.39
C LEU A 13 3.61 -17.98 10.70
N ASN A 14 3.43 -17.74 9.40
CA ASN A 14 4.35 -16.95 8.59
C ASN A 14 3.64 -15.77 7.90
N PHE A 15 4.39 -14.69 7.72
CA PHE A 15 4.00 -13.58 6.86
C PHE A 15 4.69 -13.69 5.51
N THR A 16 3.91 -13.57 4.43
CA THR A 16 4.43 -13.33 3.09
C THR A 16 4.47 -11.83 2.84
N ARG A 17 5.61 -11.31 2.39
CA ARG A 17 5.78 -9.88 2.08
C ARG A 17 5.62 -9.63 0.59
N HIS A 18 4.84 -8.62 0.24
CA HIS A 18 4.62 -8.20 -1.14
C HIS A 18 4.99 -6.73 -1.31
N LEU A 19 5.76 -6.41 -2.35
CA LEU A 19 6.14 -5.04 -2.69
C LEU A 19 4.97 -4.34 -3.39
N ILE A 20 4.59 -3.16 -2.90
CA ILE A 20 3.64 -2.27 -3.57
C ILE A 20 4.40 -1.22 -4.38
N HIS A 21 5.34 -0.53 -3.74
CA HIS A 21 6.09 0.56 -4.37
C HIS A 21 7.51 0.63 -3.84
N ARG A 22 8.45 1.03 -4.72
CA ARG A 22 9.82 1.36 -4.36
C ARG A 22 10.14 2.76 -4.89
N GLY A 23 10.51 3.66 -3.99
CA GLY A 23 10.88 5.02 -4.35
C GLY A 23 10.20 6.04 -3.44
N GLU A 24 9.57 7.03 -4.03
CA GLU A 24 9.20 8.31 -3.42
C GLU A 24 8.06 8.23 -2.39
N ALA A 25 7.11 7.32 -2.57
CA ALA A 25 5.96 7.20 -1.68
C ALA A 25 6.34 6.50 -0.36
N GLY A 26 6.52 7.29 0.69
CA GLY A 26 6.67 6.83 2.07
C GLY A 26 5.37 7.00 2.85
N ALA A 27 5.07 6.06 3.76
CA ALA A 27 3.83 6.02 4.55
C ALA A 27 3.81 6.93 5.79
N GLY A 28 4.97 7.39 6.27
CA GLY A 28 5.05 8.12 7.54
C GLY A 28 4.36 7.35 8.67
N LEU A 29 3.35 7.96 9.30
CA LEU A 29 2.51 7.36 10.34
C LEU A 29 1.06 7.12 9.88
N GLN A 30 0.70 7.47 8.64
CA GLN A 30 -0.66 7.43 8.16
C GLN A 30 -0.74 6.72 6.81
N VAL A 31 -1.46 5.59 6.81
CA VAL A 31 -1.88 4.87 5.61
C VAL A 31 -3.40 4.83 5.61
N ARG A 32 -3.99 5.20 4.47
CA ARG A 32 -5.43 5.11 4.23
C ARG A 32 -5.68 4.26 2.99
N VAL A 33 -6.75 3.48 3.04
CA VAL A 33 -7.16 2.56 1.98
C VAL A 33 -8.61 2.81 1.67
N GLY A 34 -8.95 2.90 0.38
CA GLY A 34 -10.30 3.15 -0.10
C GLY A 34 -10.34 3.14 -1.62
N ASP A 35 -11.51 2.94 -2.21
CA ASP A 35 -11.71 3.14 -3.64
C ASP A 35 -11.81 4.65 -3.91
N LEU A 36 -10.74 5.24 -4.47
CA LEU A 36 -10.61 6.70 -4.62
C LEU A 36 -10.97 7.17 -6.03
N ASN A 37 -10.93 6.28 -7.03
CA ASN A 37 -11.26 6.58 -8.42
C ASN A 37 -12.62 5.98 -8.87
N GLY A 38 -13.28 5.19 -8.02
CA GLY A 38 -14.59 4.60 -8.29
C GLY A 38 -14.55 3.35 -9.17
N ASP A 39 -13.40 2.68 -9.28
CA ASP A 39 -13.21 1.51 -10.15
C ASP A 39 -13.50 0.16 -9.47
N GLY A 40 -13.93 0.21 -8.20
CA GLY A 40 -14.25 -0.96 -7.38
C GLY A 40 -13.03 -1.65 -6.78
N ARG A 41 -11.82 -1.11 -6.96
CA ARG A 41 -10.59 -1.61 -6.33
C ARG A 41 -10.12 -0.65 -5.25
N LEU A 42 -9.45 -1.20 -4.24
CA LEU A 42 -8.90 -0.40 -3.15
C LEU A 42 -7.57 0.22 -3.58
N ASP A 43 -7.50 1.54 -3.46
CA ASP A 43 -6.30 2.36 -3.63
C ASP A 43 -5.66 2.67 -2.27
N ILE A 44 -4.45 3.22 -2.31
CA ILE A 44 -3.70 3.59 -1.11
C ILE A 44 -3.32 5.07 -1.14
N ALA A 45 -3.67 5.81 -0.10
CA ALA A 45 -3.17 7.16 0.13
C ALA A 45 -2.16 7.18 1.29
N VAL A 46 -1.01 7.81 1.05
CA VAL A 46 0.07 7.95 2.02
C VAL A 46 0.59 9.39 2.09
N ALA A 47 0.93 9.83 3.29
CA ALA A 47 1.59 11.11 3.53
C ALA A 47 2.99 10.87 4.10
N GLY A 48 4.01 11.30 3.38
CA GLY A 48 5.41 11.18 3.75
C GLY A 48 6.14 12.53 3.66
N LYS A 49 7.41 12.54 4.08
CA LYS A 49 8.26 13.74 4.05
C LYS A 49 8.46 14.30 2.63
N SER A 50 8.39 13.43 1.62
CA SER A 50 8.50 13.78 0.20
C SER A 50 7.21 14.32 -0.42
N GLY A 51 6.07 14.19 0.26
CA GLY A 51 4.77 14.63 -0.24
C GLY A 51 3.63 13.65 0.10
N THR A 52 2.46 13.95 -0.45
CA THR A 52 1.28 13.07 -0.39
C THR A 52 1.16 12.33 -1.72
N TYR A 53 1.01 11.02 -1.66
CA TYR A 53 0.91 10.15 -2.82
C TYR A 53 -0.37 9.33 -2.77
N ILE A 54 -1.00 9.16 -3.92
CA ILE A 54 -2.05 8.16 -4.16
C ILE A 54 -1.44 7.08 -5.05
N LEU A 55 -1.59 5.83 -4.65
CA LEU A 55 -1.22 4.66 -5.42
C LEU A 55 -2.51 3.99 -5.88
N PHE A 56 -2.80 4.13 -7.18
CA PHE A 56 -3.97 3.50 -7.80
C PHE A 56 -3.74 2.02 -8.06
N ASN A 57 -4.75 1.21 -7.75
CA ASN A 57 -4.71 -0.22 -7.99
C ASN A 57 -5.24 -0.56 -9.39
N GLU A 58 -4.33 -0.89 -10.29
CA GLU A 58 -4.65 -1.21 -11.69
C GLU A 58 -5.11 -2.67 -11.91
N GLY A 59 -5.15 -3.50 -10.86
CA GLY A 59 -5.61 -4.90 -10.93
C GLY A 59 -4.76 -5.84 -11.79
N ARG A 60 -3.46 -5.53 -11.97
CA ARG A 60 -2.51 -6.33 -12.76
C ARG A 60 -1.58 -7.18 -11.89
#